data_AF-A0A1W9NU71-F1
#
_entry.id   AF-A0A1W9NU71-F1
#
_cell.length_a   1.000
_cell.length_b   1.000
_cell.length_c   1.000
_cell.angle_alpha   90.00
_cell.angle_beta   90.00
_cell.angle_gamma   90.00
#
_symmetry.space_group_name_H-M   'P 1'
#
loop_
_entity.id
_entity.type
_entity.pdbx_description
1 polymer ?
#
loop_
_entity_poly.entity_id
_entity_poly.type
_entity_poly.pdbx_seq_one_letter_code
_entity_poly.pdbx_strand_id
1 'polypeptide(L)'
;NVDYLTFSAHKFHGPKGVGALYIKKGRELTPLLHGGSQMGGYRSGTLNVPGIVGMGKAMEQAVDALDYEMEDIREMRDNFEAGIGASTGSACASEDLEANSVMEAIGAAEDLAHTAIRFSLSRYTTQEELDYTLDVVKKAVERLRGISSTYSYAPEGHENGLDAHH
;
A
#
# COMPACT_ATOMS: atom_id res chain seq x y z
N ASN A 1 21.76 -1.56 -8.55
CA ASN A 1 22.36 -0.21 -8.56
C ASN A 1 21.30 0.74 -9.10
N VAL A 2 20.95 1.81 -8.40
CA VAL A 2 19.79 2.67 -8.73
C VAL A 2 20.26 4.06 -9.16
N ASP A 3 19.71 4.59 -10.26
CA ASP A 3 20.07 5.90 -10.80
C ASP A 3 19.19 7.04 -10.26
N TYR A 4 17.89 6.78 -10.10
CA TYR A 4 16.90 7.69 -9.53
C TYR A 4 16.03 6.95 -8.51
N LEU A 5 15.75 7.58 -7.38
CA LEU A 5 14.90 7.01 -6.33
C LEU A 5 14.00 8.07 -5.73
N THR A 6 12.69 7.81 -5.71
CA THR A 6 11.68 8.70 -5.16
C THR A 6 11.15 8.15 -3.84
N PHE A 7 10.87 9.04 -2.89
CA PHE A 7 10.25 8.67 -1.63
C PHE A 7 9.49 9.86 -1.04
N SER A 8 8.43 9.55 -0.30
CA SER A 8 7.58 10.56 0.34
C SER A 8 7.49 10.32 1.84
N ALA A 9 7.60 11.39 2.62
CA ALA A 9 7.73 11.30 4.07
C ALA A 9 6.54 10.64 4.76
N HIS A 10 5.33 10.89 4.28
CA HIS A 10 4.11 10.34 4.85
C HIS A 10 3.93 8.82 4.68
N LYS A 11 4.87 8.14 4.00
CA LYS A 11 4.91 6.67 3.91
C LYS A 11 5.77 6.02 5.00
N PHE A 12 6.51 6.82 5.75
CA PHE A 12 7.32 6.40 6.90
C PHE A 12 7.08 7.32 8.10
N HIS A 13 5.82 7.71 8.31
CA HIS A 13 5.32 8.51 9.43
C HIS A 13 5.84 9.96 9.51
N GLY A 14 6.39 10.49 8.42
CA GLY A 14 6.73 11.91 8.30
C GLY A 14 5.55 12.78 7.83
N PRO A 15 5.75 14.11 7.74
CA PRO A 15 4.69 15.04 7.36
C PRO A 15 4.24 14.86 5.89
N LYS A 16 2.97 15.13 5.60
CA LYS A 16 2.46 15.19 4.22
C LYS A 16 3.00 16.43 3.50
N GLY A 17 3.07 16.37 2.17
CA GLY A 17 3.52 17.49 1.34
C GLY A 17 5.04 17.68 1.26
N VAL A 18 5.82 16.72 1.75
CA VAL A 18 7.28 16.68 1.57
C VAL A 18 7.73 15.28 1.10
N GLY A 19 8.76 15.27 0.28
CA GLY A 19 9.38 14.09 -0.29
C GLY A 19 10.73 14.45 -0.91
N ALA A 20 11.39 13.45 -1.47
CA ALA A 20 12.69 13.64 -2.10
C ALA A 20 12.83 12.77 -3.35
N LEU A 21 13.67 13.26 -4.25
CA LEU A 21 14.21 12.55 -5.39
C LEU A 21 15.72 12.47 -5.21
N TYR A 22 16.22 11.26 -5.05
CA TYR A 22 17.64 10.96 -5.12
C TYR A 22 18.06 10.88 -6.59
N ILE A 23 19.17 11.54 -6.92
CA ILE A 23 19.81 11.51 -8.24
C ILE A 23 21.24 11.02 -8.03
N LYS A 24 21.60 9.90 -8.66
CA LYS A 24 22.96 9.39 -8.61
C LYS A 24 23.93 10.38 -9.26
N LYS A 25 25.09 10.60 -8.64
CA LYS A 25 26.12 11.52 -9.15
C LYS A 25 26.47 11.19 -10.61
N GLY A 26 26.49 12.22 -11.46
CA GLY A 26 26.77 12.10 -12.89
C GLY A 26 25.54 11.77 -13.75
N ARG A 27 24.34 11.70 -13.16
CA ARG A 27 23.08 11.62 -13.90
C ARG A 27 22.46 13.01 -14.06
N GLU A 28 21.91 13.26 -15.23
CA GLU A 28 21.27 14.53 -15.56
C GLU A 28 19.75 14.42 -15.41
N LEU A 29 19.14 15.45 -14.84
CA LEU A 29 17.70 15.59 -14.76
C LEU A 29 17.32 16.99 -15.20
N THR A 30 16.50 17.10 -16.24
CA THR A 30 15.93 18.38 -16.65
C THR A 30 14.96 18.87 -15.57
N PRO A 31 15.17 20.06 -14.96
CA PRO A 31 14.28 20.58 -13.93
C PRO A 31 12.87 20.78 -14.47
N LEU A 32 11.86 20.23 -13.79
CA LEU A 32 10.46 20.51 -14.14
C LEU A 32 10.04 21.90 -13.64
N LEU A 33 10.50 22.26 -12.45
CA LEU A 33 10.22 23.54 -11.81
C LEU A 33 11.38 24.50 -12.09
N HIS A 34 11.11 25.49 -12.94
CA HIS A 34 12.09 26.47 -13.41
C HIS A 34 12.17 27.68 -12.46
N GLY A 35 13.34 28.34 -12.43
CA GLY A 35 13.60 29.56 -11.65
C GLY A 35 14.52 29.36 -10.44
N GLY A 36 15.24 30.41 -10.02
CA GLY A 36 16.10 30.37 -8.84
C GLY A 36 17.30 29.39 -8.94
N SER A 37 17.99 29.19 -7.82
CA SER A 37 19.18 28.32 -7.71
C SER A 37 19.06 27.31 -6.56
N GLN A 38 17.86 27.17 -5.97
CA GLN A 38 17.62 26.22 -4.90
C GLN A 38 17.87 24.78 -5.36
N MET A 39 18.29 23.91 -4.42
CA MET A 39 18.52 22.49 -4.66
C MET A 39 19.44 22.20 -5.87
N GLY A 40 20.49 23.03 -6.07
CA GLY A 40 21.43 22.87 -7.18
C GLY A 40 20.85 23.20 -8.56
N GLY A 41 19.74 23.94 -8.61
CA GLY A 41 19.02 24.25 -9.85
C GLY A 41 18.00 23.19 -10.28
N TYR A 42 17.90 22.06 -9.56
CA TYR A 42 16.99 20.97 -9.90
C TYR A 42 15.54 21.19 -9.46
N ARG A 43 15.31 22.05 -8.46
CA ARG A 43 13.98 22.35 -7.95
C ARG A 43 13.89 23.78 -7.45
N SER A 44 13.16 24.61 -8.19
CA SER A 44 12.89 26.00 -7.82
C SER A 44 11.93 26.14 -6.63
N GLY A 45 11.98 27.30 -5.98
CA GLY A 45 11.04 27.70 -4.92
C GLY A 45 11.59 27.54 -3.51
N THR A 46 10.94 28.24 -2.57
CA THR A 46 11.34 28.28 -1.15
C THR A 46 11.34 26.87 -0.54
N LEU A 47 12.33 26.61 0.31
CA LEU A 47 12.45 25.34 1.03
C LEU A 47 11.41 25.28 2.14
N ASN A 48 10.66 24.18 2.21
CA ASN A 48 9.78 23.88 3.34
C ASN A 48 10.63 23.35 4.51
N VAL A 49 11.34 24.25 5.20
CA VAL A 49 12.29 23.88 6.28
C VAL A 49 11.63 23.01 7.36
N PRO A 50 10.44 23.32 7.90
CA PRO A 50 9.78 22.44 8.87
C PRO A 50 9.48 21.05 8.30
N GLY A 51 9.02 20.98 7.05
CA GLY A 51 8.76 19.71 6.36
C GLY A 51 10.03 18.88 6.16
N ILE A 52 11.14 19.53 5.76
CA ILE A 52 12.45 18.87 5.56
C ILE A 52 12.98 18.32 6.89
N VAL A 53 12.93 19.09 7.97
CA VAL A 53 13.37 18.66 9.30
C VAL A 53 12.51 17.49 9.80
N GLY A 54 11.18 17.60 9.67
CA GLY A 54 10.26 16.53 10.05
C GLY A 54 10.48 15.24 9.25
N MET A 55 10.74 15.37 7.95
CA MET A 55 11.09 14.22 7.09
C MET A 55 12.43 13.60 7.51
N GLY A 56 13.44 14.40 7.84
CA GLY A 56 14.72 13.90 8.33
C GLY A 56 14.57 13.08 9.60
N LYS A 57 13.79 13.58 10.57
CA LYS A 57 13.55 12.85 11.82
C LYS A 57 12.72 11.58 11.62
N ALA A 58 11.71 11.64 10.76
CA ALA A 58 10.91 10.46 10.42
C ALA A 58 11.73 9.38 9.72
N MET A 59 12.68 9.76 8.85
CA MET A 59 13.58 8.82 8.20
C MET A 59 14.51 8.15 9.21
N GLU A 60 15.10 8.91 10.13
CA GLU A 60 15.92 8.37 11.22
C GLU A 60 15.14 7.32 12.02
N GLN A 61 13.94 7.67 12.49
CA GLN A 61 13.08 6.74 13.23
C GLN A 61 12.65 5.51 12.41
N ALA A 62 12.42 5.69 11.11
CA ALA A 62 12.06 4.58 10.24
C ALA A 62 13.23 3.61 10.07
N VAL A 63 14.46 4.12 9.92
CA VAL A 63 15.69 3.32 9.85
C VAL A 63 15.93 2.57 11.17
N ASP A 64 15.78 3.23 12.31
CA ASP A 64 15.96 2.61 13.63
C ASP A 64 14.93 1.50 13.89
N ALA A 65 13.74 1.59 13.29
CA ALA A 65 12.68 0.61 13.42
C ALA A 65 12.74 -0.52 12.38
N LEU A 66 13.70 -0.50 11.43
CA LEU A 66 13.72 -1.46 10.32
C LEU A 66 13.77 -2.91 10.79
N ASP A 67 14.60 -3.22 11.79
CA ASP A 67 14.75 -4.59 12.26
C ASP A 67 13.43 -5.12 12.84
N TYR A 68 12.77 -4.34 13.71
CA TYR A 68 11.45 -4.63 14.26
C TYR A 68 10.36 -4.73 13.17
N GLU A 69 10.38 -3.85 12.17
CA GLU A 69 9.42 -3.89 11.07
C GLU A 69 9.65 -5.09 10.14
N MET A 70 10.90 -5.57 9.98
CA MET A 70 11.22 -6.73 9.14
C MET A 70 10.97 -8.07 9.83
N GLU A 71 10.96 -8.11 11.16
CA GLU A 71 10.73 -9.29 11.98
C GLU A 71 9.28 -9.35 12.48
N ASP A 72 8.92 -8.54 13.47
CA ASP A 72 7.63 -8.61 14.16
C ASP A 72 6.44 -8.26 13.26
N ILE A 73 6.53 -7.15 12.51
CA ILE A 73 5.44 -6.73 11.61
C ILE A 73 5.26 -7.71 10.47
N ARG A 74 6.35 -8.33 10.01
CA ARG A 74 6.29 -9.39 9.01
C ARG A 74 5.61 -10.64 9.56
N GLU A 75 5.95 -11.08 10.76
CA GLU A 75 5.31 -12.23 11.39
C GLU A 75 3.81 -11.97 11.62
N MET A 76 3.47 -10.81 12.17
CA MET A 76 2.07 -10.39 12.35
C MET A 76 1.30 -10.36 11.02
N ARG A 77 1.92 -9.87 9.94
CA ARG A 77 1.34 -9.92 8.59
C ARG A 77 1.07 -11.33 8.14
N ASP A 78 2.07 -12.20 8.24
CA ASP A 78 2.01 -13.57 7.72
C ASP A 78 0.93 -14.38 8.49
N ASN A 79 0.84 -14.17 9.82
CA ASN A 79 -0.21 -14.76 10.65
C ASN A 79 -1.62 -14.22 10.30
N PHE A 80 -1.75 -12.91 10.09
CA PHE A 80 -3.01 -12.28 9.69
C PHE A 80 -3.47 -12.76 8.31
N GLU A 81 -2.55 -12.87 7.35
CA GLU A 81 -2.80 -13.36 6.00
C GLU A 81 -3.28 -14.81 6.02
N ALA A 82 -2.64 -15.68 6.81
CA ALA A 82 -3.08 -17.07 7.00
C ALA A 82 -4.49 -17.17 7.59
N GLY A 83 -4.93 -16.17 8.35
CA GLY A 83 -6.26 -16.11 8.95
C GLY A 83 -7.40 -15.68 8.00
N ILE A 84 -7.08 -15.05 6.85
CA ILE A 84 -8.06 -14.47 5.91
C ILE A 84 -7.95 -15.03 4.48
N GLY A 85 -6.78 -15.53 4.07
CA GLY A 85 -6.52 -15.83 2.66
C GLY A 85 -6.57 -14.53 1.85
N ALA A 86 -5.63 -13.62 2.10
CA ALA A 86 -5.61 -12.30 1.47
C ALA A 86 -4.59 -12.23 0.33
N SER A 87 -5.02 -11.73 -0.84
CA SER A 87 -4.11 -11.44 -1.96
C SER A 87 -3.36 -10.13 -1.74
N THR A 88 -2.07 -10.09 -2.07
CA THR A 88 -1.20 -8.90 -2.00
C THR A 88 -1.49 -7.94 -3.16
N GLY A 89 -2.67 -7.33 -3.17
CA GLY A 89 -3.10 -6.38 -4.19
C GLY A 89 -3.25 -4.96 -3.67
N SER A 90 -2.76 -3.97 -4.41
CA SER A 90 -2.90 -2.55 -4.06
C SER A 90 -4.27 -2.02 -4.49
N ALA A 91 -5.23 -1.79 -3.58
CA ALA A 91 -6.46 -1.08 -3.92
C ALA A 91 -6.53 0.29 -3.23
N CYS A 92 -6.45 1.36 -4.01
CA CYS A 92 -6.96 2.68 -3.63
C CYS A 92 -8.31 2.81 -4.35
N ALA A 93 -9.40 2.92 -3.60
CA ALA A 93 -10.70 3.25 -4.17
C ALA A 93 -10.65 4.70 -4.71
N SER A 94 -10.53 4.85 -6.02
CA SER A 94 -10.89 6.08 -6.74
C SER A 94 -12.37 5.98 -7.11
N GLU A 95 -13.08 7.11 -7.16
CA GLU A 95 -14.55 7.21 -7.29
C GLU A 95 -15.14 6.69 -8.62
N ASP A 96 -14.31 6.13 -9.51
CA ASP A 96 -14.74 5.51 -10.76
C ASP A 96 -14.82 3.99 -10.57
N LEU A 97 -15.96 3.40 -10.93
CA LEU A 97 -16.24 1.96 -10.96
C LEU A 97 -15.40 1.20 -12.01
N GLU A 98 -14.21 1.69 -12.33
CA GLU A 98 -13.27 0.98 -13.20
C GLU A 98 -12.53 -0.09 -12.37
N ALA A 99 -12.38 -1.27 -12.97
CA ALA A 99 -11.59 -2.33 -12.39
C ALA A 99 -10.17 -1.81 -12.11
N ASN A 100 -9.60 -2.28 -11.01
CA ASN A 100 -8.30 -1.79 -10.59
C ASN A 100 -7.23 -2.16 -11.64
N SER A 101 -6.71 -1.17 -12.37
CA SER A 101 -5.69 -1.35 -13.42
C SER A 101 -4.47 -2.19 -13.01
N VAL A 102 -4.12 -2.21 -11.72
CA VAL A 102 -3.06 -3.08 -11.19
C VAL A 102 -3.50 -4.55 -11.16
N MET A 103 -4.75 -4.81 -10.80
CA MET A 103 -5.34 -6.14 -10.78
C MET A 103 -5.53 -6.70 -12.20
N GLU A 104 -5.96 -5.85 -13.14
CA GLU A 104 -6.01 -6.21 -14.56
C GLU A 104 -4.63 -6.57 -15.10
N ALA A 105 -3.61 -5.78 -14.76
CA ALA A 105 -2.23 -6.01 -15.22
C ALA A 105 -1.63 -7.33 -14.71
N ILE A 106 -2.07 -7.84 -13.55
CA ILE A 106 -1.65 -9.15 -13.03
C ILE A 106 -2.57 -10.30 -13.49
N GLY A 107 -3.54 -10.03 -14.37
CA GLY A 107 -4.45 -11.01 -14.93
C GLY A 107 -5.52 -11.51 -13.96
N ALA A 108 -5.83 -10.73 -12.91
CA ALA A 108 -6.93 -11.08 -12.02
C ALA A 108 -8.26 -10.99 -12.79
N ALA A 109 -9.16 -11.93 -12.52
CA ALA A 109 -10.52 -11.90 -13.06
C ALA A 109 -11.23 -10.60 -12.64
N GLU A 110 -12.08 -10.07 -13.52
CA GLU A 110 -12.73 -8.76 -13.39
C GLU A 110 -13.57 -8.64 -12.10
N ASP A 111 -14.16 -9.74 -11.65
CA ASP A 111 -14.91 -9.86 -10.41
C ASP A 111 -14.02 -9.68 -9.15
N LEU A 112 -12.79 -10.21 -9.16
CA LEU A 112 -11.81 -10.04 -8.08
C LEU A 112 -11.29 -8.61 -7.98
N ALA A 113 -11.21 -7.89 -9.11
CA ALA A 113 -10.71 -6.53 -9.15
C ALA A 113 -11.61 -5.55 -8.40
N HIS A 114 -12.92 -5.84 -8.30
CA HIS A 114 -13.90 -4.99 -7.61
C HIS A 114 -14.10 -5.32 -6.13
N THR A 115 -13.64 -6.48 -5.65
CA THR A 115 -13.88 -6.94 -4.27
C THR A 115 -12.64 -6.99 -3.40
N ALA A 116 -11.48 -6.61 -3.94
CA ALA A 116 -10.23 -6.65 -3.20
C ALA A 116 -10.14 -5.58 -2.10
N ILE A 117 -9.72 -6.00 -0.90
CA ILE A 117 -9.43 -5.13 0.24
C ILE A 117 -7.93 -5.17 0.52
N ARG A 118 -7.30 -4.01 0.67
CA ARG A 118 -5.88 -3.92 1.06
C ARG A 118 -5.74 -3.60 2.55
N PHE A 119 -5.16 -4.53 3.29
CA PHE A 119 -4.66 -4.26 4.64
C PHE A 119 -3.20 -3.82 4.55
N SER A 120 -2.81 -2.84 5.36
CA SER A 120 -1.44 -2.35 5.43
C SER A 120 -1.09 -2.11 6.89
N LEU A 121 -0.04 -2.76 7.35
CA LEU A 121 0.40 -2.74 8.75
C LEU A 121 1.51 -1.71 8.94
N SER A 122 1.71 -1.28 10.17
CA SER A 122 2.81 -0.39 10.56
C SER A 122 3.33 -0.80 11.93
N ARG A 123 4.49 -0.28 12.36
CA ARG A 123 5.04 -0.53 13.71
C ARG A 123 4.11 -0.19 14.89
N TYR A 124 3.01 0.51 14.65
CA TYR A 124 2.00 0.83 15.67
C TYR A 124 0.84 -0.17 15.70
N THR A 125 0.77 -1.08 14.72
CA THR A 125 -0.26 -2.11 14.68
C THR A 125 0.01 -3.16 15.76
N THR A 126 -1.04 -3.56 16.45
CA THR A 126 -0.99 -4.52 17.56
C THR A 126 -1.67 -5.84 17.19
N GLN A 127 -1.28 -6.93 17.87
CA GLN A 127 -1.93 -8.23 17.70
C GLN A 127 -3.43 -8.17 18.05
N GLU A 128 -3.81 -7.41 19.09
CA GLU A 128 -5.21 -7.25 19.49
C GLU A 128 -6.06 -6.62 18.37
N GLU A 129 -5.54 -5.61 17.68
CA GLU A 129 -6.21 -4.99 16.53
C GLU A 129 -6.35 -5.97 15.36
N LEU A 130 -5.35 -6.83 15.14
CA LEU A 130 -5.40 -7.86 14.09
C LEU A 130 -6.43 -8.94 14.40
N ASP A 131 -6.46 -9.44 15.63
CA ASP A 131 -7.41 -10.45 16.07
C ASP A 131 -8.85 -9.92 15.99
N TYR A 132 -9.06 -8.67 16.41
CA TYR A 132 -10.35 -8.00 16.25
C TYR A 132 -10.73 -7.85 14.77
N THR A 133 -9.78 -7.41 13.93
CA THR A 133 -10.02 -7.25 12.50
C THR A 133 -10.39 -8.59 11.85
N LEU A 134 -9.71 -9.68 12.22
CA LEU A 134 -10.00 -11.03 11.74
C LEU A 134 -11.45 -11.44 12.03
N ASP A 135 -11.91 -11.26 13.27
CA ASP A 135 -13.27 -11.58 13.67
C ASP A 135 -14.31 -10.74 12.91
N VAL A 136 -14.07 -9.44 12.79
CA VAL A 136 -14.95 -8.52 12.06
C VAL A 136 -15.03 -8.86 10.57
N VAL A 137 -13.89 -9.14 9.94
CA VAL A 137 -13.83 -9.49 8.51
C VAL A 137 -14.58 -10.80 8.26
N LYS A 138 -14.38 -11.83 9.09
CA LYS A 138 -15.10 -13.10 8.97
C LYS A 138 -16.61 -12.91 9.04
N LYS A 139 -17.10 -12.19 10.06
CA LYS A 139 -18.53 -11.87 10.22
C LYS A 139 -19.08 -11.06 9.04
N ALA A 140 -18.30 -10.11 8.52
CA ALA A 140 -18.70 -9.31 7.38
C ALA A 140 -18.83 -10.16 6.10
N VAL A 141 -17.86 -11.03 5.84
CA VAL A 141 -17.87 -11.96 4.68
C VAL A 141 -19.04 -12.93 4.77
N GLU A 142 -19.28 -13.56 5.92
CA GLU A 142 -20.42 -14.46 6.13
C GLU A 142 -21.75 -13.76 5.87
N ARG A 143 -21.92 -12.56 6.41
CA ARG A 143 -23.13 -11.75 6.21
C ARG A 143 -23.33 -11.37 4.74
N LEU A 144 -22.27 -10.93 4.06
CA LEU A 144 -22.34 -10.53 2.65
C LEU A 144 -22.63 -11.73 1.74
N ARG A 145 -22.02 -12.89 2.00
CA ARG A 145 -22.33 -14.14 1.29
C ARG A 145 -23.77 -14.60 1.51
N GLY A 146 -24.32 -14.43 2.72
CA GLY A 146 -25.70 -14.78 3.04
C GLY A 146 -26.77 -13.91 2.33
N ILE A 147 -26.40 -12.71 1.87
CA ILE A 147 -27.30 -11.77 1.18
C ILE A 147 -27.07 -11.82 -0.35
N SER A 148 -25.91 -12.30 -0.80
CA SER A 148 -25.53 -12.35 -2.20
C SER A 148 -26.32 -13.41 -2.97
N SER A 149 -27.07 -12.97 -4.00
CA SER A 149 -27.74 -13.85 -4.97
C SER A 149 -26.74 -14.61 -5.86
N THR A 150 -25.55 -14.06 -6.07
CA THR A 150 -24.48 -14.66 -6.90
C THR A 150 -23.80 -15.84 -6.21
N TYR A 151 -23.75 -15.87 -4.87
CA TYR A 151 -23.23 -17.01 -4.10
C TYR A 151 -24.28 -18.12 -3.92
N SER A 152 -25.57 -17.77 -3.94
CA SER A 152 -26.69 -18.71 -3.76
C SER A 152 -27.15 -19.39 -5.07
N TYR A 153 -26.64 -18.98 -6.23
CA TYR A 153 -26.83 -19.65 -7.52
C TYR A 153 -25.49 -20.14 -8.08
N ALA A 154 -25.07 -21.34 -7.66
CA ALA A 154 -24.09 -22.15 -8.38
C ALA A 154 -24.84 -23.28 -9.08
N PRO A 155 -25.20 -23.15 -10.38
CA PRO A 155 -25.81 -24.26 -11.10
C PRO A 155 -24.82 -25.43 -11.17
N GLU A 156 -25.31 -26.67 -11.14
CA GLU A 156 -24.46 -27.87 -11.23
C GLU A 156 -23.51 -27.75 -12.43
N GLY A 157 -22.21 -27.60 -12.16
CA GLY A 157 -21.14 -27.44 -13.16
C GLY A 157 -20.55 -26.03 -13.32
N HIS A 158 -20.95 -25.03 -12.52
CA HIS A 158 -20.32 -23.70 -12.54
C HIS A 158 -19.04 -23.69 -11.70
N GLU A 159 -17.88 -23.63 -12.33
CA GLU A 159 -16.61 -23.33 -11.66
C GLU A 159 -16.57 -21.82 -11.38
N ASN A 160 -16.73 -21.40 -10.12
CA ASN A 160 -16.34 -20.05 -9.74
C ASN A 160 -14.81 -19.99 -9.67
N GLY A 161 -14.19 -18.95 -10.22
CA GLY A 161 -12.74 -18.74 -10.12
C GLY A 161 -12.21 -18.61 -8.67
N LEU A 162 -13.13 -18.48 -7.71
CA LEU A 162 -12.87 -18.50 -6.27
C LEU A 162 -12.62 -19.92 -5.70
N ASP A 163 -13.11 -20.96 -6.37
CA ASP A 163 -13.05 -22.35 -5.89
C ASP A 163 -11.85 -23.14 -6.46
N ALA A 164 -11.11 -22.55 -7.41
CA ALA A 164 -10.08 -23.24 -8.19
C ALA A 164 -8.66 -23.27 -7.53
N HIS A 165 -8.50 -22.73 -6.32
CA HIS A 165 -7.17 -22.52 -5.71
C HIS A 165 -7.04 -22.94 -4.23
N HIS A 166 -7.74 -23.99 -3.81
CA HIS A 166 -7.42 -24.70 -2.56
C HIS A 166 -6.35 -25.78 -2.79
#